data_AF-A0AAD7XGQ8-F1
#
_entry.id   AF-A0AAD7XGQ8-F1
#
_cell.length_a   1.000
_cell.length_b   1.000
_cell.length_c   1.000
_cell.angle_alpha   90.00
_cell.angle_beta   90.00
_cell.angle_gamma   90.00
#
_symmetry.space_group_name_H-M   'P 1'
#
loop_
_entity.id
_entity.type
_entity.pdbx_description
1 polymer ?
#
loop_
_entity_poly.entity_id
_entity_poly.type
_entity_poly.pdbx_seq_one_letter_code
_entity_poly.pdbx_strand_id
1 'polypeptide(L)'
;MSSYDQLQPKLEHAVNEVVEEIDKKHLRPLRKKAFLAMAKCCDGGGSREAFHQCVQRAGIPEEKANQVVQYELNEFQDRLRRAAMSCQDAVKDSGVTDPDQASAAMDKCLAGVVQKHISMVPTLKKRILQTI
;
A
#
# COMPACT_ATOMS: atom_id res chain seq x y z
N MET A 1 -10.47 -12.21 -23.48
CA MET A 1 -9.83 -11.78 -22.21
C MET A 1 -9.15 -10.46 -22.50
N SER A 2 -9.50 -9.41 -21.77
CA SER A 2 -9.03 -8.05 -22.07
C SER A 2 -7.55 -7.88 -21.69
N SER A 3 -6.89 -6.87 -22.23
CA SER A 3 -5.49 -6.56 -21.87
C SER A 3 -5.38 -6.18 -20.40
N TYR A 4 -6.41 -5.49 -19.90
CA TYR A 4 -6.56 -5.14 -18.49
C TYR A 4 -6.62 -6.38 -17.58
N ASP A 5 -7.41 -7.39 -17.93
CA ASP A 5 -7.57 -8.63 -17.13
C ASP A 5 -6.23 -9.36 -16.93
N GLN A 6 -5.32 -9.26 -17.90
CA GLN A 6 -3.99 -9.88 -17.82
C GLN A 6 -2.99 -9.09 -16.98
N LEU A 7 -3.20 -7.77 -16.83
CA LEU A 7 -2.28 -6.86 -16.14
C LEU A 7 -2.63 -6.68 -14.66
N GLN A 8 -3.91 -6.74 -14.31
CA GLN A 8 -4.36 -6.65 -12.92
C GLN A 8 -3.64 -7.62 -11.96
N PRO A 9 -3.54 -8.94 -12.24
CA PRO A 9 -2.84 -9.87 -11.33
C PRO A 9 -1.34 -9.57 -11.22
N LYS A 10 -0.72 -8.98 -12.25
CA LYS A 10 0.70 -8.58 -12.20
C LYS A 10 0.91 -7.41 -11.24
N LEU A 11 -0.03 -6.46 -11.21
CA LEU A 11 0.01 -5.35 -10.26
C LEU A 11 -0.17 -5.86 -8.82
N GLU A 12 -1.15 -6.73 -8.60
CA GLU A 12 -1.40 -7.34 -7.29
C GLU A 12 -0.17 -8.10 -6.80
N HIS A 13 0.45 -8.91 -7.67
CA HIS A 13 1.69 -9.62 -7.36
C HIS A 13 2.83 -8.66 -6.98
N ALA A 14 3.09 -7.63 -7.79
CA ALA A 14 4.16 -6.66 -7.53
C ALA A 14 3.96 -5.91 -6.21
N VAL A 15 2.72 -5.54 -5.87
CA VAL A 15 2.39 -4.91 -4.59
C VAL A 15 2.62 -5.90 -3.43
N ASN A 16 2.16 -7.14 -3.56
CA ASN A 16 2.32 -8.16 -2.53
C ASN A 16 3.80 -8.48 -2.26
N GLU A 17 4.64 -8.58 -3.30
CA GLU A 17 6.09 -8.78 -3.13
C GLU A 17 6.73 -7.65 -2.32
N VAL A 18 6.36 -6.41 -2.59
CA VAL A 18 6.86 -5.25 -1.85
C VAL A 18 6.39 -5.28 -0.40
N VAL A 19 5.11 -5.58 -0.16
CA VAL A 19 4.54 -5.66 1.21
C VAL A 19 5.20 -6.78 1.99
N GLU A 20 5.39 -7.96 1.39
CA GLU A 20 6.08 -9.08 2.02
C GLU A 20 7.53 -8.75 2.37
N GLU A 21 8.24 -8.07 1.45
CA GLU A 21 9.61 -7.67 1.69
C GLU A 21 9.71 -6.66 2.84
N ILE A 22 8.83 -5.64 2.86
CA ILE A 22 8.77 -4.64 3.93
C ILE A 22 8.44 -5.30 5.26
N ASP A 23 7.46 -6.20 5.29
CA ASP A 23 7.08 -6.92 6.50
C ASP A 23 8.25 -7.73 7.05
N LYS A 24 8.87 -8.58 6.22
CA LYS A 24 9.96 -9.47 6.63
C LYS A 24 11.21 -8.70 7.07
N LYS A 25 11.60 -7.66 6.33
CA LYS A 25 12.88 -6.97 6.55
C LYS A 25 12.81 -5.79 7.52
N HIS A 26 11.65 -5.15 7.68
CA HIS A 26 11.52 -3.91 8.45
C HIS A 26 10.50 -4.01 9.58
N LEU A 27 9.26 -4.47 9.30
CA LEU A 27 8.21 -4.50 10.33
C LEU A 27 8.44 -5.58 11.38
N ARG A 28 8.80 -6.81 10.99
CA ARG A 28 9.06 -7.89 11.95
C ARG A 28 10.20 -7.57 12.94
N PRO A 29 11.36 -7.03 12.51
CA PRO A 29 12.38 -6.58 13.46
C PRO A 29 11.89 -5.48 14.41
N LEU A 30 11.11 -4.52 13.89
CA LEU A 30 10.54 -3.44 14.69
C LEU A 30 9.55 -3.98 15.74
N ARG A 31 8.66 -4.90 15.33
CA ARG A 31 7.77 -5.66 16.21
C ARG A 31 8.51 -6.42 17.29
N LYS A 32 9.56 -7.14 16.92
CA LYS A 32 10.41 -7.86 17.88
C LYS A 32 10.99 -6.90 18.92
N LYS A 33 11.52 -5.75 18.48
CA LYS A 33 12.06 -4.73 19.39
C LYS A 33 10.98 -4.17 20.32
N ALA A 34 9.79 -3.88 19.80
CA ALA A 34 8.66 -3.39 20.59
C ALA A 34 8.23 -4.43 21.65
N PHE A 35 8.03 -5.69 21.25
CA PHE A 35 7.63 -6.75 22.19
C PHE A 35 8.68 -7.01 23.27
N LEU A 36 9.96 -7.01 22.92
CA LEU A 36 11.04 -7.15 23.91
C LEU A 36 11.08 -5.95 24.87
N ALA A 37 10.81 -4.74 24.39
CA ALA A 37 10.73 -3.56 25.24
C ALA A 37 9.50 -3.61 26.17
N MET A 38 8.34 -4.05 25.66
CA MET A 38 7.14 -4.26 26.47
C MET A 38 7.35 -5.34 27.53
N ALA A 39 8.05 -6.44 27.19
CA ALA A 39 8.39 -7.49 28.15
C ALA A 39 9.21 -6.92 29.33
N LYS A 40 10.19 -6.05 29.05
CA LYS A 40 10.96 -5.36 30.10
C LYS A 40 10.12 -4.44 30.98
N CYS A 41 8.99 -3.93 30.48
CA CYS A 41 8.07 -3.14 31.33
C CYS A 41 7.45 -3.99 32.45
N CYS A 42 7.34 -5.32 32.27
CA CYS A 42 6.81 -6.23 33.29
C CYS A 42 7.78 -6.45 34.45
N ASP A 43 9.08 -6.18 34.26
CA ASP A 43 10.10 -6.35 35.29
C ASP A 43 10.15 -5.15 36.26
N GLY A 44 9.39 -4.08 35.98
CA GLY A 44 9.37 -2.86 36.81
C GLY A 44 8.46 -2.98 38.03
N GLY A 45 8.89 -2.43 39.18
CA GLY A 45 8.09 -2.34 40.41
C GLY A 45 7.21 -1.08 40.52
N GLY A 46 6.95 -0.39 39.40
CA GLY A 46 6.21 0.88 39.38
C GLY A 46 4.70 0.71 39.61
N SER A 47 3.98 1.83 39.72
CA SER A 47 2.51 1.80 39.77
C SER A 47 1.91 1.24 38.48
N ARG A 48 0.62 0.89 38.52
CA ARG A 48 -0.13 0.42 37.35
C ARG A 48 -0.08 1.44 36.19
N GLU A 49 -0.16 2.72 36.50
CA GLU A 49 -0.09 3.80 35.52
C GLU A 49 1.29 3.88 34.86
N ALA A 50 2.36 3.72 35.65
CA ALA A 50 3.73 3.69 35.14
C ALA A 50 3.96 2.49 34.20
N PHE A 51 3.41 1.32 34.53
CA PHE A 51 3.42 0.15 33.65
C PHE A 51 2.72 0.43 32.32
N HIS A 52 1.48 0.94 32.34
CA HIS A 52 0.73 1.24 31.11
C HIS A 52 1.44 2.26 30.21
N GLN A 53 2.01 3.31 30.80
CA GLN A 53 2.80 4.29 30.03
C GLN A 53 4.05 3.68 29.41
N CYS A 54 4.73 2.77 30.10
CA CYS A 54 5.89 2.06 29.56
C CYS A 54 5.50 1.23 28.33
N VAL A 55 4.44 0.41 28.44
CA VAL A 55 3.96 -0.44 27.35
C VAL A 55 3.53 0.40 26.14
N GLN A 56 2.79 1.48 26.37
CA GLN A 56 2.36 2.39 25.30
C GLN A 56 3.58 2.96 24.57
N ARG A 57 4.55 3.53 25.30
CA ARG A 57 5.76 4.12 24.71
C ARG A 57 6.59 3.10 23.93
N ALA A 58 6.68 1.87 24.43
CA ALA A 58 7.39 0.78 23.77
C ALA A 58 6.75 0.38 22.43
N GLY A 59 5.43 0.54 22.29
CA GLY A 59 4.68 0.22 21.07
C GLY A 59 4.66 1.30 20.00
N ILE A 60 4.79 2.58 20.38
CA ILE A 60 4.66 3.73 19.46
C ILE A 60 5.47 3.57 18.15
N PRO A 61 6.75 3.16 18.16
CA PRO A 61 7.52 3.06 16.91
C PRO A 61 6.92 2.05 15.93
N GLU A 62 6.48 0.90 16.43
CA GLU A 62 5.88 -0.17 15.63
C GLU A 62 4.52 0.26 15.08
N GLU A 63 3.71 0.89 15.92
CA GLU A 63 2.38 1.38 15.55
C GLU A 63 2.49 2.42 14.43
N LYS A 64 3.41 3.39 14.57
CA LYS A 64 3.68 4.40 13.54
C LYS A 64 4.09 3.76 12.21
N ALA A 65 5.00 2.79 12.24
CA ALA A 65 5.43 2.13 11.02
C ALA A 65 4.29 1.38 10.32
N ASN A 66 3.41 0.69 11.08
CA ASN A 66 2.21 0.07 10.50
C ASN A 66 1.27 1.09 9.87
N GLN A 67 1.03 2.23 10.56
CA GLN A 67 0.16 3.29 10.05
C GLN A 67 0.69 3.86 8.73
N VAL A 68 2.00 4.09 8.62
CA VAL A 68 2.66 4.55 7.39
C VAL A 68 2.45 3.55 6.25
N VAL A 69 2.69 2.26 6.48
CA VAL A 69 2.51 1.22 5.45
C VAL A 69 1.07 1.19 4.97
N GLN A 70 0.10 1.19 5.89
CA GLN A 70 -1.32 1.19 5.56
C GLN A 70 -1.71 2.45 4.78
N TYR A 71 -1.25 3.61 5.21
CA TYR A 71 -1.53 4.89 4.54
C TYR A 71 -1.01 4.89 3.10
N GLU A 72 0.26 4.51 2.88
CA GLU A 72 0.87 4.49 1.56
C GLU A 72 0.20 3.48 0.61
N LEU A 73 -0.23 2.32 1.12
CA LEU A 73 -0.98 1.35 0.33
C LEU A 73 -2.38 1.85 -0.03
N ASN A 74 -3.09 2.50 0.90
CA ASN A 74 -4.39 3.09 0.65
C ASN A 74 -4.31 4.22 -0.38
N GLU A 75 -3.35 5.13 -0.22
CA GLU A 75 -3.09 6.20 -1.19
C GLU A 75 -2.76 5.65 -2.59
N PHE A 76 -1.97 4.58 -2.66
CA PHE A 76 -1.66 3.92 -3.93
C PHE A 76 -2.92 3.33 -4.59
N GLN A 77 -3.77 2.64 -3.83
CA GLN A 77 -5.03 2.09 -4.33
C GLN A 77 -6.01 3.18 -4.77
N ASP A 78 -6.13 4.27 -4.00
CA ASP A 78 -7.05 5.35 -4.33
C ASP A 78 -6.61 6.11 -5.60
N ARG A 79 -5.31 6.28 -5.79
CA ARG A 79 -4.76 6.82 -7.05
C ARG A 79 -5.05 5.90 -8.23
N LEU A 80 -4.95 4.58 -8.06
CA LEU A 80 -5.30 3.61 -9.08
C LEU A 80 -6.78 3.71 -9.46
N ARG A 81 -7.68 3.72 -8.46
CA ARG A 81 -9.14 3.87 -8.69
C ARG A 81 -9.48 5.17 -9.40
N ARG A 82 -8.90 6.30 -8.96
CA ARG A 82 -9.10 7.61 -9.62
C ARG A 82 -8.58 7.61 -11.06
N ALA A 83 -7.42 7.01 -11.33
CA ALA A 83 -6.90 6.90 -12.67
C ALA A 83 -7.78 6.01 -13.56
N ALA A 84 -8.30 4.90 -13.04
CA ALA A 84 -9.23 4.05 -13.79
C ALA A 84 -10.53 4.79 -14.12
N MET A 85 -11.09 5.59 -13.20
CA MET A 85 -12.27 6.41 -13.47
C MET A 85 -12.03 7.43 -14.59
N SER A 86 -10.84 8.05 -14.65
CA SER A 86 -10.50 9.00 -15.73
C SER A 86 -10.50 8.38 -17.13
N CYS A 87 -10.38 7.05 -17.25
CA CYS A 87 -10.53 6.39 -18.55
C CYS A 87 -11.94 6.50 -19.10
N GLN A 88 -12.96 6.45 -18.25
CA GLN A 88 -14.35 6.60 -18.68
C GLN A 88 -14.58 7.98 -19.29
N ASP A 89 -14.05 9.02 -18.64
CA ASP A 89 -14.14 10.40 -19.14
C ASP A 89 -13.37 10.55 -20.45
N ALA A 90 -12.15 10.01 -20.54
CA ALA A 90 -11.37 10.04 -21.77
C ALA A 90 -12.06 9.36 -22.96
N VAL A 91 -12.77 8.26 -22.74
CA VAL A 91 -13.56 7.60 -23.81
C VAL A 91 -14.75 8.46 -24.21
N LYS A 92 -15.47 9.07 -23.25
CA LYS A 92 -16.59 9.97 -23.57
C LYS A 92 -16.13 11.21 -24.36
N ASP A 93 -15.03 11.81 -23.93
CA ASP A 93 -14.47 13.03 -24.55
C ASP A 93 -13.89 12.76 -25.95
N SER A 94 -13.54 11.51 -26.24
CA SER A 94 -13.06 11.12 -27.58
C SER A 94 -14.15 11.16 -28.66
N GLY A 95 -15.43 11.25 -28.28
CA GLY A 95 -16.56 11.29 -29.22
C GLY A 95 -16.86 9.94 -29.90
N VAL A 96 -16.25 8.85 -29.43
CA VAL A 96 -16.52 7.49 -29.95
C VAL A 96 -17.94 7.08 -29.57
N THR A 97 -18.79 6.88 -30.58
CA THR A 97 -20.18 6.45 -30.42
C THR A 97 -20.37 4.95 -30.66
N ASP A 98 -19.39 4.31 -31.31
CA ASP A 98 -19.42 2.88 -31.59
C ASP A 98 -19.11 2.08 -30.30
N PRO A 99 -20.01 1.17 -29.87
CA PRO A 99 -19.82 0.42 -28.62
C PRO A 99 -18.56 -0.45 -28.57
N ASP A 100 -18.18 -1.06 -29.69
CA ASP A 100 -17.01 -1.94 -29.76
C ASP A 100 -15.71 -1.12 -29.68
N GLN A 101 -15.65 0.01 -30.39
CA GLN A 101 -14.54 0.95 -30.30
C GLN A 101 -14.44 1.60 -28.92
N ALA A 102 -15.56 1.93 -28.28
CA ALA A 102 -15.59 2.47 -26.92
C ALA A 102 -15.04 1.46 -25.90
N SER A 103 -15.44 0.19 -26.04
CA SER A 103 -14.94 -0.91 -25.20
C SER A 103 -13.42 -1.13 -25.38
N ALA A 104 -12.96 -1.15 -26.63
CA ALA A 104 -11.54 -1.28 -26.95
C ALA A 104 -10.70 -0.10 -26.44
N ALA A 105 -11.22 1.13 -26.55
CA ALA A 105 -10.57 2.33 -26.02
C ALA A 105 -10.48 2.28 -24.48
N MET A 106 -11.52 1.79 -23.81
CA MET A 106 -11.54 1.61 -22.37
C MET A 106 -10.51 0.57 -21.91
N ASP A 107 -10.46 -0.61 -22.54
CA ASP A 107 -9.46 -1.66 -22.22
C ASP A 107 -8.04 -1.12 -22.38
N LYS A 108 -7.76 -0.43 -23.49
CA LYS A 108 -6.44 0.17 -23.74
C LYS A 108 -6.06 1.20 -22.68
N CYS A 109 -6.99 2.06 -22.28
CA CYS A 109 -6.74 3.05 -21.25
C CYS A 109 -6.46 2.40 -19.89
N LEU A 110 -7.31 1.46 -19.48
CA LEU A 110 -7.16 0.73 -18.21
C LEU A 110 -5.85 -0.06 -18.16
N ALA A 111 -5.48 -0.72 -19.26
CA ALA A 111 -4.18 -1.40 -19.39
C ALA A 111 -3.01 -0.42 -19.18
N GLY A 112 -3.08 0.78 -19.77
CA GLY A 112 -2.09 1.84 -19.57
C GLY A 112 -2.01 2.33 -18.11
N VAL A 113 -3.16 2.48 -17.45
CA VAL A 113 -3.23 2.84 -16.03
C VAL A 113 -2.55 1.79 -15.16
N VAL A 114 -2.84 0.50 -15.36
CA VAL A 114 -2.24 -0.59 -14.59
C VAL A 114 -0.74 -0.66 -14.85
N GLN A 115 -0.29 -0.60 -16.10
CA GLN A 115 1.13 -0.62 -16.45
C GLN A 115 1.91 0.53 -15.80
N LYS A 116 1.32 1.72 -15.76
CA LYS A 116 1.90 2.88 -15.05
C LYS A 116 1.96 2.64 -13.55
N HIS A 117 0.94 2.03 -12.95
CA HIS A 117 0.98 1.73 -11.51
C HIS A 117 2.01 0.66 -11.16
N ILE A 118 2.19 -0.37 -12.01
CA ILE A 118 3.25 -1.36 -11.85
C ILE A 118 4.63 -0.68 -11.79
N SER A 119 4.91 0.27 -12.70
CA SER A 119 6.19 1.00 -12.70
C SER A 119 6.38 1.94 -11.50
N MET A 120 5.29 2.27 -10.79
CA MET A 120 5.30 3.10 -9.58
C MET A 120 5.47 2.30 -8.28
N VAL A 121 5.30 0.98 -8.30
CA VAL A 121 5.47 0.10 -7.12
C VAL A 121 6.84 0.26 -6.45
N PRO A 122 7.98 0.34 -7.18
CA PRO A 122 9.27 0.60 -6.55
C PRO A 122 9.34 1.95 -5.82
N THR A 123 8.63 2.96 -6.31
CA THR A 123 8.54 4.27 -5.66
C THR A 123 7.66 4.22 -4.41
N LEU A 124 6.57 3.45 -4.43
CA LEU A 124 5.75 3.15 -3.24
C LEU A 124 6.63 2.54 -2.14
N LYS A 125 7.42 1.51 -2.47
CA LYS A 125 8.39 0.92 -1.54
C LYS A 125 9.33 1.97 -0.95
N LYS A 126 9.93 2.83 -1.79
CA LYS A 126 10.85 3.88 -1.32
C LYS A 126 10.18 4.84 -0.34
N ARG A 127 8.96 5.31 -0.60
CA ARG A 127 8.23 6.22 0.30
C ARG A 127 7.95 5.59 1.66
N ILE A 128 7.51 4.33 1.66
CA ILE A 128 7.32 3.59 2.91
C ILE A 128 8.63 3.53 3.70
N LEU A 129 9.72 3.10 3.07
CA LEU A 129 11.02 2.94 3.73
C LEU A 129 11.66 4.25 4.21
N GLN A 130 11.33 5.39 3.60
CA GLN A 130 11.81 6.71 4.05
C GLN A 130 11.10 7.20 5.31
N THR A 131 9.98 6.58 5.66
CA THR A 131 9.06 7.08 6.69
C THR A 131 9.00 6.14 7.91
N ILE A 132 9.60 4.94 7.82
CA ILE A 132 9.68 3.95 8.91
C ILE A 132 11.09 3.75 9.45
#